data_AF-A0A1M7Z5W1-F1
#
_entry.id   AF-A0A1M7Z5W1-F1
#
_cell.length_a   1.000
_cell.length_b   1.000
_cell.length_c   1.000
_cell.angle_alpha   90.00
_cell.angle_beta   90.00
_cell.angle_gamma   90.00
#
_symmetry.space_group_name_H-M   'P 1'
#
loop_
_entity.id
_entity.type
_entity.pdbx_description
1 polymer ?
#
loop_
_entity_poly.entity_id
_entity_poly.type
_entity_poly.pdbx_seq_one_letter_code
_entity_poly.pdbx_strand_id
1 'polypeptide(L)'
;MARAAAASAAPVRTRVRSPRTTAVPSGGSLPGGPLPTEPSRDCPLCPRLAAFRDEWRAREPSWFNAPVRTFEGEDIELLIVGLAPGLRGANRTGRPFTGDYAGDLLYSTLIARGLAAGRFEARPDDGLRLVRTAITNAVRCVPPENKPTPAEINTCRPFLTGTIAGYAGLKAVVALGRIAHDSFLKAVGVPGSRHAFAHGAEHLLPGGLTLFDSYHCSRYNTNTGRLTPAMFHAVFDRVVAHLGPAA
;
A
#
# COMPACT_ATOMS: atom_id res chain seq x y z
N MET A 1 87.89 -9.58 1.95
CA MET A 1 87.31 -8.24 1.77
C MET A 1 86.60 -8.19 0.43
N ALA A 2 85.26 -8.18 0.41
CA ALA A 2 84.43 -7.60 -0.66
C ALA A 2 82.95 -7.69 -0.23
N ARG A 3 82.24 -6.58 -0.33
CA ARG A 3 80.93 -6.27 0.25
C ARG A 3 79.78 -6.90 -0.54
N ALA A 4 78.78 -7.45 0.15
CA ALA A 4 77.47 -7.72 -0.42
C ALA A 4 76.61 -6.44 -0.38
N ALA A 5 76.11 -6.00 -1.54
CA ALA A 5 75.27 -4.82 -1.67
C ALA A 5 73.81 -5.15 -1.32
N ALA A 6 73.24 -4.40 -0.38
CA ALA A 6 71.82 -4.44 -0.04
C ALA A 6 71.02 -3.62 -1.06
N ALA A 7 70.08 -4.25 -1.76
CA ALA A 7 69.09 -3.58 -2.60
C ALA A 7 67.90 -3.16 -1.73
N SER A 8 67.69 -1.84 -1.61
CA SER A 8 66.58 -1.22 -0.89
C SER A 8 65.34 -1.17 -1.79
N ALA A 9 64.23 -1.75 -1.33
CA ALA A 9 62.94 -1.72 -2.03
C ALA A 9 62.23 -0.38 -1.79
N ALA A 10 61.87 0.31 -2.87
CA ALA A 10 61.11 1.56 -2.84
C ALA A 10 59.63 1.33 -2.45
N PRO A 11 58.98 2.27 -1.74
CA PRO A 11 57.60 2.11 -1.29
C PRO A 11 56.60 2.29 -2.44
N VAL A 12 55.69 1.32 -2.59
CA VAL A 12 54.54 1.38 -3.50
C VAL A 12 53.55 2.43 -2.99
N ARG A 13 53.41 3.54 -3.72
CA ARG A 13 52.37 4.55 -3.49
C ARG A 13 51.04 4.08 -4.03
N THR A 14 50.10 3.73 -3.16
CA THR A 14 48.69 3.49 -3.51
C THR A 14 48.00 4.83 -3.79
N ARG A 15 47.55 5.04 -5.03
CA ARG A 15 46.67 6.16 -5.39
C ARG A 15 45.25 5.87 -4.93
N VAL A 16 44.78 6.55 -3.89
CA VAL A 16 43.35 6.60 -3.53
C VAL A 16 42.63 7.43 -4.59
N ARG A 17 41.70 6.81 -5.33
CA ARG A 17 40.80 7.51 -6.27
C ARG A 17 39.65 8.13 -5.48
N SER A 18 39.49 9.45 -5.55
CA SER A 18 38.29 10.13 -5.05
C SER A 18 37.03 9.63 -5.76
N PRO A 19 35.90 9.47 -5.05
CA PRO A 19 34.64 9.10 -5.68
C PRO A 19 34.15 10.24 -6.58
N ARG A 20 33.84 9.91 -7.83
CA ARG A 20 33.17 10.82 -8.77
C ARG A 20 31.75 11.05 -8.28
N THR A 21 31.42 12.29 -7.94
CA THR A 21 30.05 12.76 -7.75
C THR A 21 29.31 12.65 -9.09
N THR A 22 28.54 11.59 -9.27
CA THR A 22 27.54 11.51 -10.33
C THR A 22 26.36 12.39 -9.93
N ALA A 23 26.19 13.51 -10.62
CA ALA A 23 25.00 14.35 -10.53
C ALA A 23 23.76 13.49 -10.81
N VAL A 24 22.78 13.55 -9.91
CA VAL A 24 21.45 12.96 -10.11
C VAL A 24 20.77 13.75 -11.23
N PRO A 25 20.28 13.10 -12.31
CA PRO A 25 19.54 13.81 -13.33
C PRO A 25 18.22 14.30 -12.73
N SER A 26 17.97 15.60 -12.90
CA SER A 26 16.72 16.28 -12.55
C SER A 26 15.57 15.64 -13.32
N GLY A 27 14.74 14.87 -12.61
CA GLY A 27 13.50 14.32 -13.13
C GLY A 27 12.58 15.46 -13.61
N GLY A 28 12.04 15.29 -14.82
CA GLY A 28 11.13 16.24 -15.44
C GLY A 28 9.96 16.59 -14.53
N SER A 29 9.69 17.89 -14.42
CA SER A 29 8.55 18.44 -13.71
C SER A 29 7.24 17.93 -14.35
N LEU A 30 6.43 17.21 -13.57
CA LEU A 30 5.04 16.94 -13.92
C LEU A 30 4.24 18.26 -13.81
N PRO A 31 3.26 18.50 -14.70
CA PRO A 31 2.51 19.76 -14.72
C PRO A 31 1.77 20.00 -13.38
N GLY A 32 1.91 21.22 -12.86
CA GLY A 32 1.45 21.64 -11.54
C GLY A 32 -0.07 21.80 -11.41
N GLY A 33 -0.78 20.68 -11.29
CA GLY A 33 -2.15 20.60 -10.79
C GLY A 33 -2.23 19.65 -9.58
N PRO A 34 -3.34 19.67 -8.81
CA PRO A 34 -3.54 18.69 -7.75
C PRO A 34 -3.49 17.28 -8.33
N LEU A 35 -2.76 16.38 -7.67
CA LEU A 35 -2.63 14.99 -8.11
C LEU A 35 -4.01 14.32 -8.10
N PRO A 36 -4.35 13.51 -9.13
CA PRO A 36 -5.62 12.80 -9.14
C PRO A 36 -5.65 11.81 -7.96
N THR A 37 -6.74 11.80 -7.20
CA THR A 37 -6.94 10.88 -6.06
C THR A 37 -7.69 9.63 -6.47
N GLU A 38 -8.63 9.76 -7.40
CA GLU A 38 -9.51 8.69 -7.86
C GLU A 38 -9.52 8.57 -9.38
N PRO A 39 -9.46 7.35 -9.93
CA PRO A 39 -9.77 7.10 -11.34
C PRO A 39 -11.25 7.34 -11.63
N SER A 40 -11.55 7.76 -12.87
CA SER A 40 -12.94 7.82 -13.35
C SER A 40 -13.56 6.42 -13.42
N ARG A 41 -14.90 6.35 -13.41
CA ARG A 41 -15.65 5.07 -13.51
C ARG A 41 -15.20 4.22 -14.69
N ASP A 42 -14.89 4.86 -15.82
CA ASP A 42 -14.50 4.22 -17.07
C ASP A 42 -13.01 4.39 -17.39
N CYS A 43 -12.17 4.54 -16.35
CA CYS A 43 -10.73 4.69 -16.49
C CYS A 43 -10.14 3.64 -17.46
N PRO A 44 -9.49 4.08 -18.57
CA PRO A 44 -9.00 3.21 -19.64
C PRO A 44 -7.51 2.87 -19.51
N LEU A 45 -6.82 3.41 -18.50
CA LEU A 45 -5.34 3.44 -18.43
C LEU A 45 -4.68 2.05 -18.41
N CYS A 46 -5.41 1.03 -17.95
CA CYS A 46 -4.94 -0.35 -17.89
C CYS A 46 -5.80 -1.23 -18.81
N PRO A 47 -5.45 -1.43 -20.10
CA PRO A 47 -6.32 -2.09 -21.08
C PRO A 47 -6.81 -3.48 -20.65
N ARG A 48 -5.94 -4.30 -20.05
CA ARG A 48 -6.31 -5.65 -19.55
C ARG A 48 -7.34 -5.59 -18.42
N LEU A 49 -7.19 -4.64 -17.49
CA LEU A 49 -8.12 -4.46 -16.37
C LEU A 49 -9.44 -3.84 -16.83
N ALA A 50 -9.39 -2.90 -17.77
CA ALA A 50 -10.57 -2.31 -18.38
C ALA A 50 -11.38 -3.37 -19.13
N ALA A 51 -10.74 -4.18 -19.98
CA ALA A 51 -11.39 -5.28 -20.69
C ALA A 51 -12.01 -6.30 -19.72
N PHE A 52 -11.30 -6.69 -18.66
CA PHE A 52 -11.84 -7.62 -17.67
C PHE A 52 -13.04 -7.06 -16.90
N ARG A 53 -13.01 -5.76 -16.58
CA ARG A 53 -14.17 -5.06 -16.01
C ARG A 53 -15.34 -5.06 -16.97
N ASP A 54 -15.12 -4.79 -18.25
CA ASP A 54 -16.18 -4.75 -19.27
C ASP A 54 -16.79 -6.14 -19.51
N GLU A 55 -16.00 -7.20 -19.45
CA GLU A 55 -16.49 -8.59 -19.43
C GLU A 55 -17.46 -8.82 -18.26
N TRP A 56 -17.12 -8.35 -17.05
CA TRP A 56 -17.97 -8.51 -15.87
C TRP A 56 -19.17 -7.55 -15.84
N ARG A 57 -19.10 -6.39 -16.50
CA ARG A 57 -20.28 -5.54 -16.74
C ARG A 57 -21.32 -6.25 -17.60
N ALA A 58 -20.89 -7.01 -18.60
CA ALA A 58 -21.79 -7.79 -19.44
C ALA A 58 -22.38 -9.00 -18.68
N ARG A 59 -21.58 -9.68 -17.85
CA ARG A 59 -22.04 -10.85 -17.08
C ARG A 59 -22.93 -10.50 -15.89
N GLU A 60 -22.58 -9.43 -15.17
CA GLU A 60 -23.19 -9.03 -13.92
C GLU A 60 -23.47 -7.52 -13.94
N PRO A 61 -24.44 -7.04 -14.74
CA PRO A 61 -24.66 -5.62 -14.99
C PRO A 61 -25.09 -4.82 -13.76
N SER A 62 -25.61 -5.49 -12.72
CA SER A 62 -26.01 -4.87 -11.45
C SER A 62 -24.84 -4.64 -10.49
N TRP A 63 -23.67 -5.25 -10.74
CA TRP A 63 -22.48 -5.08 -9.90
C TRP A 63 -21.81 -3.74 -10.16
N PHE A 64 -21.04 -3.27 -9.17
CA PHE A 64 -20.34 -1.99 -9.26
C PHE A 64 -19.42 -1.89 -10.50
N ASN A 65 -18.61 -2.92 -10.76
CA ASN A 65 -17.79 -3.06 -11.97
C ASN A 65 -17.11 -1.75 -12.43
N ALA A 66 -16.39 -1.12 -11.52
CA ALA A 66 -15.68 0.14 -11.74
C ALA A 66 -14.42 0.15 -10.86
N PRO A 67 -13.46 1.06 -11.11
CA PRO A 67 -12.40 1.31 -10.16
C PRO A 67 -12.98 1.60 -8.77
N VAL A 68 -12.56 0.82 -7.77
CA VAL A 68 -13.05 0.92 -6.39
C VAL A 68 -12.41 2.13 -5.72
N ARG A 69 -13.26 3.06 -5.31
CA ARG A 69 -12.86 4.31 -4.64
C ARG A 69 -12.29 4.04 -3.26
N THR A 70 -11.53 5.00 -2.76
CA THR A 70 -11.13 5.03 -1.34
C THR A 70 -12.38 5.12 -0.48
N PHE A 71 -12.44 4.33 0.58
CA PHE A 71 -13.46 4.45 1.62
C PHE A 71 -12.83 5.18 2.80
N GLU A 72 -13.37 6.32 3.18
CA GLU A 72 -12.74 7.24 4.12
C GLU A 72 -13.75 7.73 5.16
N GLY A 73 -13.26 7.97 6.38
CA GLY A 73 -13.96 8.75 7.39
C GLY A 73 -13.55 10.22 7.32
N GLU A 74 -13.58 10.88 8.48
CA GLU A 74 -13.10 12.25 8.67
C GLU A 74 -11.75 12.24 9.40
N ASP A 75 -10.99 13.34 9.31
CA ASP A 75 -9.72 13.57 10.02
C ASP A 75 -8.77 12.37 9.94
N ILE A 76 -8.39 12.00 8.71
CA ILE A 76 -7.65 10.76 8.43
C ILE A 76 -6.25 10.80 9.04
N GLU A 77 -6.03 9.94 10.04
CA GLU A 77 -4.72 9.69 10.66
C GLU A 77 -4.14 8.31 10.29
N LEU A 78 -4.99 7.38 9.86
CA LEU A 78 -4.64 6.01 9.44
C LEU A 78 -5.06 5.74 7.99
N LEU A 79 -4.13 5.23 7.18
CA LEU A 79 -4.43 4.69 5.84
C LEU A 79 -4.16 3.19 5.78
N ILE A 80 -5.14 2.40 5.37
CA ILE A 80 -4.99 0.97 5.11
C ILE A 80 -4.90 0.76 3.60
N VAL A 81 -3.82 0.13 3.14
CA VAL A 81 -3.56 -0.10 1.71
C VAL A 81 -3.59 -1.60 1.43
N GLY A 82 -4.56 -2.02 0.62
CA GLY A 82 -4.64 -3.36 0.05
C GLY A 82 -3.98 -3.49 -1.32
N LEU A 83 -4.04 -4.70 -1.88
CA LEU A 83 -3.54 -4.99 -3.22
C LEU A 83 -4.44 -4.41 -4.30
N ALA A 84 -5.65 -4.99 -4.42
CA ALA A 84 -6.62 -4.70 -5.46
C ALA A 84 -8.00 -5.27 -5.06
N PRO A 85 -9.10 -4.82 -5.68
CA PRO A 85 -10.42 -5.40 -5.49
C PRO A 85 -10.48 -6.89 -5.79
N GLY A 86 -11.12 -7.65 -4.90
CA GLY A 86 -11.57 -9.01 -5.19
C GLY A 86 -12.81 -9.00 -6.09
N LEU A 87 -12.90 -9.97 -7.00
CA LEU A 87 -13.97 -10.05 -8.00
C LEU A 87 -15.38 -10.08 -7.40
N ARG A 88 -15.61 -10.93 -6.40
CA ARG A 88 -16.91 -11.04 -5.71
C ARG A 88 -17.04 -10.12 -4.49
N GLY A 89 -15.93 -9.51 -4.10
CA GLY A 89 -15.86 -8.51 -3.04
C GLY A 89 -16.05 -7.12 -3.62
N ALA A 90 -15.02 -6.28 -3.50
CA ALA A 90 -15.08 -4.87 -3.84
C ALA A 90 -15.43 -4.57 -5.31
N ASN A 91 -15.15 -5.45 -6.27
CA ASN A 91 -15.62 -5.24 -7.65
C ASN A 91 -17.14 -5.35 -7.79
N ARG A 92 -17.76 -6.22 -6.98
CA ARG A 92 -19.21 -6.34 -6.90
C ARG A 92 -19.82 -5.21 -6.09
N THR A 93 -19.24 -4.92 -4.93
CA THR A 93 -19.85 -4.04 -3.91
C THR A 93 -19.45 -2.57 -4.03
N GLY A 94 -18.34 -2.25 -4.70
CA GLY A 94 -17.82 -0.89 -4.84
C GLY A 94 -17.13 -0.31 -3.60
N ARG A 95 -17.06 -1.07 -2.51
CA ARG A 95 -16.36 -0.67 -1.27
C ARG A 95 -15.17 -1.60 -1.02
N PRO A 96 -13.95 -1.08 -0.74
CA PRO A 96 -12.79 -1.90 -0.40
C PRO A 96 -13.14 -2.98 0.64
N PHE A 97 -12.57 -4.18 0.49
CA PHE A 97 -12.74 -5.28 1.45
C PHE A 97 -14.21 -5.64 1.80
N THR A 98 -15.19 -5.30 0.95
CA THR A 98 -16.62 -5.56 1.24
C THR A 98 -17.17 -6.63 0.33
N GLY A 99 -17.86 -7.63 0.89
CA GLY A 99 -18.50 -8.71 0.13
C GLY A 99 -17.61 -9.93 -0.11
N ASP A 100 -16.42 -9.98 0.48
CA ASP A 100 -15.56 -11.15 0.55
C ASP A 100 -15.03 -11.37 1.98
N TYR A 101 -14.39 -12.52 2.20
CA TYR A 101 -13.92 -12.95 3.51
C TYR A 101 -12.87 -12.02 4.14
N ALA A 102 -12.11 -11.28 3.33
CA ALA A 102 -11.07 -10.40 3.88
C ALA A 102 -11.67 -9.25 4.70
N GLY A 103 -12.88 -8.83 4.34
CA GLY A 103 -13.66 -7.85 5.07
C GLY A 103 -14.02 -8.23 6.49
N ASP A 104 -14.39 -9.49 6.72
CA ASP A 104 -14.89 -9.94 8.02
C ASP A 104 -13.84 -9.70 9.11
N LEU A 105 -12.63 -10.21 8.91
CA LEU A 105 -11.53 -10.01 9.85
C LEU A 105 -11.07 -8.55 9.93
N LEU A 106 -10.99 -7.85 8.79
CA LEU A 106 -10.54 -6.46 8.78
C LEU A 106 -11.50 -5.57 9.55
N TYR A 107 -12.77 -5.52 9.16
CA TYR A 107 -13.73 -4.60 9.75
C TYR A 107 -14.09 -4.95 11.19
N SER A 108 -14.16 -6.24 11.56
CA SER A 108 -14.33 -6.60 12.97
C SER A 108 -13.15 -6.12 13.82
N THR A 109 -11.93 -6.19 13.28
CA THR A 109 -10.72 -5.71 13.95
C THR A 109 -10.77 -4.20 14.15
N LEU A 110 -11.14 -3.45 13.10
CA LEU A 110 -11.23 -1.98 13.17
C LEU A 110 -12.29 -1.52 14.16
N ILE A 111 -13.47 -2.16 14.16
CA ILE A 111 -14.55 -1.86 15.11
C ILE A 111 -14.09 -2.11 16.54
N ALA A 112 -13.48 -3.26 16.82
CA ALA A 112 -13.00 -3.61 18.15
C ALA A 112 -11.91 -2.66 18.70
N ARG A 113 -11.30 -1.86 17.83
CA ARG A 113 -10.20 -0.94 18.15
C ARG A 113 -10.57 0.53 18.00
N GLY A 114 -11.84 0.84 17.77
CA GLY A 114 -12.34 2.20 17.61
C GLY A 114 -11.86 2.91 16.34
N LEU A 115 -11.31 2.17 15.37
CA LEU A 115 -10.90 2.69 14.05
C LEU A 115 -12.06 2.64 13.03
N ALA A 116 -13.15 1.98 13.40
CA ALA A 116 -14.43 2.00 12.71
C ALA A 116 -15.56 1.90 13.74
N ALA A 117 -16.78 2.22 13.33
CA ALA A 117 -17.97 2.11 14.15
C ALA A 117 -19.17 1.64 13.31
N GLY A 118 -20.22 1.21 14.01
CA GLY A 118 -21.43 0.67 13.39
C GLY A 118 -21.33 -0.83 13.14
N ARG A 119 -22.11 -1.33 12.17
CA ARG A 119 -22.24 -2.76 11.87
C ARG A 119 -21.82 -3.03 10.43
N PHE A 120 -20.84 -3.91 10.27
CA PHE A 120 -20.47 -4.44 8.97
C PHE A 120 -21.41 -5.59 8.58
N GLU A 121 -22.07 -5.46 7.45
CA GLU A 121 -23.01 -6.45 6.91
C GLU A 121 -22.59 -6.93 5.50
N ALA A 122 -21.31 -6.71 5.14
CA ALA A 122 -20.74 -7.08 3.85
C ALA A 122 -21.48 -6.51 2.62
N ARG A 123 -22.12 -5.35 2.79
CA ARG A 123 -22.84 -4.59 1.75
C ARG A 123 -22.51 -3.09 1.86
N PRO A 124 -22.44 -2.36 0.73
CA PRO A 124 -21.94 -0.98 0.74
C PRO A 124 -22.87 0.02 1.47
N ASP A 125 -24.15 -0.32 1.61
CA ASP A 125 -25.21 0.48 2.23
C ASP A 125 -25.48 0.08 3.69
N ASP A 126 -24.54 -0.60 4.35
CA ASP A 126 -24.63 -0.92 5.78
C ASP A 126 -24.31 0.29 6.69
N GLY A 127 -24.38 0.07 8.00
CA GLY A 127 -24.12 1.12 8.99
C GLY A 127 -22.64 1.34 9.32
N LEU A 128 -21.71 0.73 8.57
CA LEU A 128 -20.28 0.85 8.84
C LEU A 128 -19.76 2.24 8.47
N ARG A 129 -19.06 2.88 9.40
CA ARG A 129 -18.29 4.10 9.16
C ARG A 129 -16.87 3.97 9.70
N LEU A 130 -15.92 4.60 9.04
CA LEU A 130 -14.54 4.66 9.50
C LEU A 130 -14.36 5.84 10.48
N VAL A 131 -13.42 5.69 11.41
CA VAL A 131 -13.07 6.70 12.40
C VAL A 131 -11.59 7.00 12.19
N ARG A 132 -11.24 8.24 11.82
CA ARG A 132 -9.86 8.69 11.50
C ARG A 132 -9.07 7.76 10.58
N THR A 133 -9.78 6.98 9.76
CA THR A 133 -9.24 5.89 8.97
C THR A 133 -9.74 5.99 7.55
N ALA A 134 -8.87 5.72 6.60
CA ALA A 134 -9.21 5.50 5.20
C ALA A 134 -8.69 4.14 4.74
N ILE A 135 -9.37 3.53 3.77
CA ILE A 135 -9.04 2.22 3.19
C ILE A 135 -9.00 2.34 1.68
N THR A 136 -7.89 1.93 1.08
CA THR A 136 -7.62 2.01 -0.35
C THR A 136 -6.94 0.73 -0.86
N ASN A 137 -6.69 0.66 -2.17
CA ASN A 137 -5.87 -0.36 -2.80
C ASN A 137 -4.80 0.27 -3.70
N ALA A 138 -3.65 -0.41 -3.82
CA ALA A 138 -2.59 -0.02 -4.75
C ALA A 138 -3.04 -0.04 -6.22
N VAL A 139 -3.93 -0.99 -6.58
CA VAL A 139 -4.60 -1.04 -7.88
C VAL A 139 -6.11 -0.92 -7.66
N ARG A 140 -6.76 0.02 -8.36
CA ARG A 140 -8.18 0.34 -8.14
C ARG A 140 -9.15 -0.55 -8.90
N CYS A 141 -8.74 -1.21 -9.97
CA CYS A 141 -9.57 -2.15 -10.73
C CYS A 141 -9.32 -3.60 -10.31
N VAL A 142 -10.33 -4.46 -10.45
CA VAL A 142 -10.16 -5.90 -10.27
C VAL A 142 -9.19 -6.48 -11.31
N PRO A 143 -8.13 -7.18 -10.90
CA PRO A 143 -7.30 -7.95 -11.81
C PRO A 143 -7.81 -9.38 -11.96
N PRO A 144 -7.75 -9.97 -13.17
CA PRO A 144 -7.89 -11.41 -13.36
C PRO A 144 -7.03 -12.19 -12.35
N GLU A 145 -7.62 -13.23 -11.75
CA GLU A 145 -6.99 -14.07 -10.71
C GLU A 145 -6.48 -13.32 -9.46
N ASN A 146 -6.90 -12.07 -9.26
CA ASN A 146 -6.35 -11.18 -8.23
C ASN A 146 -4.84 -10.92 -8.39
N LYS A 147 -4.33 -10.94 -9.64
CA LYS A 147 -2.91 -10.72 -9.96
C LYS A 147 -2.75 -9.51 -10.89
N PRO A 148 -2.53 -8.31 -10.35
CA PRO A 148 -2.15 -7.17 -11.18
C PRO A 148 -0.70 -7.32 -11.67
N THR A 149 -0.42 -6.78 -12.84
CA THR A 149 0.95 -6.74 -13.40
C THR A 149 1.75 -5.57 -12.83
N PRO A 150 3.10 -5.60 -12.89
CA PRO A 150 3.91 -4.45 -12.51
C PRO A 150 3.55 -3.16 -13.27
N ALA A 151 3.20 -3.28 -14.56
CA ALA A 151 2.77 -2.15 -15.38
C ALA A 151 1.45 -1.54 -14.87
N GLU A 152 0.48 -2.38 -14.49
CA GLU A 152 -0.80 -1.93 -13.92
C GLU A 152 -0.60 -1.27 -12.55
N ILE A 153 0.24 -1.84 -11.69
CA ILE A 153 0.61 -1.26 -10.39
C ILE A 153 1.26 0.12 -10.58
N ASN A 154 2.21 0.23 -11.52
CA ASN A 154 2.86 1.51 -11.84
C ASN A 154 1.84 2.53 -12.37
N THR A 155 0.95 2.11 -13.25
CA THR A 155 -0.06 2.97 -13.90
C THR A 155 -1.09 3.48 -12.90
N CYS A 156 -1.46 2.67 -11.91
CA CYS A 156 -2.47 3.05 -10.91
C CYS A 156 -1.89 3.87 -9.74
N ARG A 157 -0.57 3.81 -9.52
CA ARG A 157 0.11 4.48 -8.39
C ARG A 157 -0.14 6.00 -8.29
N PRO A 158 -0.23 6.80 -9.37
CA PRO A 158 -0.52 8.23 -9.24
C PRO A 158 -1.78 8.52 -8.42
N PHE A 159 -2.81 7.67 -8.49
CA PHE A 159 -4.01 7.79 -7.66
C PHE A 159 -3.72 7.55 -6.18
N LEU A 160 -2.89 6.56 -5.86
CA LEU A 160 -2.42 6.31 -4.50
C LEU A 160 -1.59 7.49 -3.98
N THR A 161 -0.67 8.03 -4.79
CA THR A 161 0.12 9.23 -4.44
C THR A 161 -0.78 10.42 -4.15
N GLY A 162 -1.76 10.70 -5.02
CA GLY A 162 -2.72 11.78 -4.79
C GLY A 162 -3.55 11.57 -3.54
N THR A 163 -4.02 10.34 -3.29
CA THR A 163 -4.76 9.98 -2.06
C THR A 163 -3.93 10.28 -0.81
N ILE A 164 -2.68 9.83 -0.77
CA ILE A 164 -1.79 10.05 0.39
C ILE A 164 -1.52 11.55 0.59
N ALA A 165 -1.25 12.28 -0.49
CA ALA A 165 -0.98 13.71 -0.43
C ALA A 165 -2.20 14.53 0.07
N GLY A 166 -3.42 14.01 -0.07
CA GLY A 166 -4.64 14.63 0.44
C GLY A 166 -4.83 14.54 1.96
N TYR A 167 -4.10 13.66 2.65
CA TYR A 167 -4.26 13.44 4.10
C TYR A 167 -3.19 14.16 4.91
N ALA A 168 -3.41 15.45 5.18
CA ALA A 168 -2.48 16.27 5.95
C ALA A 168 -2.22 15.74 7.38
N GLY A 169 -3.19 15.03 7.97
CA GLY A 169 -3.12 14.46 9.31
C GLY A 169 -2.58 13.02 9.38
N LEU A 170 -2.11 12.45 8.26
CA LEU A 170 -1.73 11.04 8.20
C LEU A 170 -0.50 10.74 9.10
N LYS A 171 -0.66 9.84 10.06
CA LYS A 171 0.37 9.42 11.03
C LYS A 171 0.79 7.97 10.87
N ALA A 172 -0.11 7.12 10.38
CA ALA A 172 0.12 5.68 10.24
C ALA A 172 -0.40 5.13 8.90
N VAL A 173 0.29 4.11 8.39
CA VAL A 173 -0.16 3.33 7.24
C VAL A 173 -0.06 1.85 7.56
N VAL A 174 -1.09 1.08 7.22
CA VAL A 174 -1.03 -0.39 7.27
C VAL A 174 -1.01 -0.93 5.84
N ALA A 175 0.08 -1.60 5.45
CA ALA A 175 0.19 -2.28 4.17
C ALA A 175 -0.20 -3.76 4.30
N LEU A 176 -1.28 -4.14 3.60
CA LEU A 176 -1.79 -5.51 3.58
C LEU A 176 -1.14 -6.31 2.43
N GLY A 177 0.09 -6.76 2.67
CA GLY A 177 0.89 -7.56 1.76
C GLY A 177 1.98 -6.77 1.02
N ARG A 178 2.95 -7.50 0.47
CA ARG A 178 4.15 -6.95 -0.16
C ARG A 178 3.87 -5.93 -1.27
N ILE A 179 2.91 -6.20 -2.15
CA ILE A 179 2.62 -5.27 -3.25
C ILE A 179 2.05 -3.95 -2.74
N ALA A 180 1.19 -3.98 -1.71
CA ALA A 180 0.67 -2.77 -1.09
C ALA A 180 1.82 -1.96 -0.45
N HIS A 181 2.69 -2.64 0.29
CA HIS A 181 3.90 -2.08 0.90
C HIS A 181 4.81 -1.42 -0.15
N ASP A 182 5.21 -2.16 -1.18
CA ASP A 182 6.10 -1.66 -2.23
C ASP A 182 5.47 -0.49 -3.00
N SER A 183 4.16 -0.53 -3.23
CA SER A 183 3.43 0.53 -3.93
C SER A 183 3.34 1.79 -3.10
N PHE A 184 3.09 1.66 -1.79
CA PHE A 184 3.06 2.76 -0.85
C PHE A 184 4.43 3.43 -0.74
N LEU A 185 5.51 2.67 -0.49
CA LEU A 185 6.87 3.23 -0.40
C LEU A 185 7.26 3.99 -1.68
N LYS A 186 6.95 3.44 -2.85
CA LYS A 186 7.18 4.13 -4.14
C LYS A 186 6.30 5.37 -4.29
N ALA A 187 5.06 5.36 -3.78
CA ALA A 187 4.16 6.50 -3.86
C ALA A 187 4.65 7.69 -3.02
N VAL A 188 5.31 7.42 -1.89
CA VAL A 188 5.93 8.44 -1.02
C VAL A 188 7.43 8.68 -1.31
N GLY A 189 7.98 8.08 -2.38
CA GLY A 189 9.37 8.29 -2.78
C GLY A 189 10.42 7.67 -1.83
N VAL A 190 10.04 6.72 -0.99
CA VAL A 190 10.93 6.06 -0.03
C VAL A 190 11.55 4.79 -0.64
N PRO A 191 12.89 4.59 -0.54
CA PRO A 191 13.54 3.38 -1.05
C PRO A 191 13.13 2.12 -0.25
N GLY A 192 12.65 1.08 -0.95
CA GLY A 192 12.29 -0.21 -0.34
C GLY A 192 13.48 -1.03 0.17
N SER A 193 14.71 -0.73 -0.26
CA SER A 193 15.91 -1.47 0.18
C SER A 193 16.19 -1.39 1.68
N ARG A 194 15.65 -0.38 2.36
CA ARG A 194 15.79 -0.18 3.81
C ARG A 194 14.53 -0.56 4.61
N HIS A 195 13.47 -0.95 3.92
CA HIS A 195 12.16 -1.17 4.49
C HIS A 195 11.65 -2.48 3.91
N ALA A 196 12.22 -3.61 4.33
CA ALA A 196 11.82 -4.90 3.80
C ALA A 196 10.47 -5.32 4.37
N PHE A 197 9.54 -5.74 3.51
CA PHE A 197 8.26 -6.27 3.95
C PHE A 197 8.41 -7.53 4.81
N ALA A 198 7.85 -7.49 6.02
CA ALA A 198 7.63 -8.66 6.87
C ALA A 198 6.39 -8.45 7.73
N HIS A 199 5.58 -9.49 7.95
CA HIS A 199 4.41 -9.33 8.80
C HIS A 199 4.82 -8.90 10.21
N GLY A 200 4.15 -7.85 10.69
CA GLY A 200 4.40 -7.24 11.98
C GLY A 200 5.56 -6.25 12.00
N ALA A 201 6.26 -6.04 10.88
CA ALA A 201 7.31 -5.03 10.79
C ALA A 201 6.74 -3.61 10.89
N GLU A 202 7.57 -2.72 11.42
CA GLU A 202 7.29 -1.30 11.60
C GLU A 202 8.45 -0.50 11.04
N HIS A 203 8.12 0.49 10.22
CA HIS A 203 9.10 1.33 9.54
C HIS A 203 8.79 2.79 9.83
N LEU A 204 9.67 3.47 10.55
CA LEU A 204 9.61 4.92 10.68
C LEU A 204 10.12 5.57 9.40
N LEU A 205 9.26 6.32 8.74
CA LEU A 205 9.55 7.00 7.48
C LEU A 205 9.83 8.50 7.71
N PRO A 206 10.42 9.20 6.72
CA PRO A 206 10.58 10.65 6.79
C PRO A 206 9.26 11.36 7.08
N GLY A 207 9.32 12.46 7.84
CA GLY A 207 8.12 13.23 8.23
C GLY A 207 7.34 12.63 9.41
N GLY A 208 7.85 11.58 10.07
CA GLY A 208 7.20 11.00 11.26
C GLY A 208 6.08 10.01 10.95
N LEU A 209 5.90 9.65 9.68
CA LEU A 209 4.92 8.65 9.23
C LEU A 209 5.42 7.24 9.55
N THR A 210 4.59 6.41 10.16
CA THR A 210 4.94 5.00 10.44
C THR A 210 4.20 4.05 9.50
N LEU A 211 4.93 3.15 8.85
CA LEU A 211 4.38 2.06 8.04
C LEU A 211 4.40 0.75 8.83
N PHE A 212 3.23 0.13 8.97
CA PHE A 212 3.01 -1.16 9.59
C PHE A 212 2.72 -2.20 8.51
N ASP A 213 3.42 -3.32 8.56
CA ASP A 213 3.25 -4.39 7.60
C ASP A 213 2.39 -5.52 8.17
N SER A 214 1.47 -6.02 7.35
CA SER A 214 0.79 -7.27 7.64
C SER A 214 0.71 -8.15 6.40
N TYR A 215 0.72 -9.48 6.59
CA TYR A 215 0.14 -10.34 5.57
C TYR A 215 -1.31 -9.94 5.31
N HIS A 216 -1.75 -10.12 4.07
CA HIS A 216 -3.12 -9.85 3.68
C HIS A 216 -4.07 -10.76 4.45
N CYS A 217 -5.19 -10.23 4.95
CA CYS A 217 -6.27 -10.98 5.62
C CYS A 217 -7.12 -11.84 4.66
N SER A 218 -6.52 -12.36 3.57
CA SER A 218 -7.26 -13.18 2.62
C SER A 218 -7.62 -14.52 3.24
N ARG A 219 -8.73 -15.12 2.76
CA ARG A 219 -9.14 -16.48 3.14
C ARG A 219 -8.02 -17.51 2.99
N TYR A 220 -7.18 -17.36 1.98
CA TYR A 220 -6.03 -18.24 1.77
C TYR A 220 -5.04 -18.16 2.94
N ASN A 221 -4.64 -16.95 3.35
CA ASN A 221 -3.67 -16.77 4.44
C ASN A 221 -4.25 -17.21 5.80
N THR A 222 -5.54 -16.99 6.04
CA THR A 222 -6.19 -17.40 7.28
C THR A 222 -6.40 -18.90 7.36
N ASN A 223 -6.85 -19.54 6.28
CA ASN A 223 -7.06 -20.99 6.24
C ASN A 223 -5.75 -21.78 6.33
N THR A 224 -4.66 -21.25 5.76
CA THR A 224 -3.33 -21.90 5.81
C THR A 224 -2.57 -21.62 7.11
N GLY A 225 -3.10 -20.78 8.00
CA GLY A 225 -2.43 -20.36 9.22
C GLY A 225 -1.26 -19.40 9.00
N ARG A 226 -0.99 -18.98 7.75
CA ARG A 226 0.04 -17.97 7.44
C ARG A 226 -0.25 -16.64 8.16
N LEU A 227 -1.52 -16.33 8.37
CA LEU A 227 -1.99 -15.23 9.21
C LEU A 227 -3.10 -15.75 10.11
N THR A 228 -2.95 -15.60 11.42
CA THR A 228 -4.05 -15.85 12.36
C THR A 228 -4.76 -14.55 12.74
N PRO A 229 -6.02 -14.59 13.23
CA PRO A 229 -6.68 -13.41 13.77
C PRO A 229 -5.86 -12.72 14.87
N ALA A 230 -5.23 -13.48 15.77
CA ALA A 230 -4.39 -12.94 16.84
C ALA A 230 -3.17 -12.16 16.30
N MET A 231 -2.51 -12.68 15.26
CA MET A 231 -1.41 -11.99 14.58
C MET A 231 -1.88 -10.68 13.94
N PHE A 232 -3.04 -10.70 13.29
CA PHE A 232 -3.62 -9.52 12.64
C PHE A 232 -4.01 -8.46 13.68
N HIS A 233 -4.69 -8.87 14.73
CA HIS A 233 -5.04 -8.05 15.89
C HIS A 233 -3.81 -7.35 16.49
N ALA A 234 -2.71 -8.08 16.69
CA ALA A 234 -1.48 -7.53 17.25
C ALA A 234 -0.88 -6.39 16.41
N VAL A 235 -1.03 -6.42 15.08
CA VAL A 235 -0.62 -5.31 14.21
C VAL A 235 -1.44 -4.06 14.53
N PHE A 236 -2.77 -4.19 14.59
CA PHE A 236 -3.64 -3.04 14.85
C PHE A 236 -3.57 -2.54 16.29
N ASP A 237 -3.23 -3.39 17.26
CA ASP A 237 -2.96 -2.94 18.64
C ASP A 237 -1.77 -1.98 18.68
N ARG A 238 -0.71 -2.24 17.88
CA ARG A 238 0.44 -1.34 17.73
C ARG A 238 0.10 -0.07 16.97
N VAL A 239 -0.77 -0.16 15.95
CA VAL A 239 -1.30 1.01 15.26
C VAL A 239 -2.06 1.93 16.22
N VAL A 240 -2.95 1.39 17.05
CA VAL A 240 -3.70 2.18 18.04
C VAL A 240 -2.75 2.81 19.07
N ALA A 241 -1.76 2.06 19.56
CA ALA A 241 -0.75 2.59 20.47
C ALA A 241 0.03 3.77 19.85
N HIS A 242 0.37 3.68 18.56
CA HIS A 242 1.06 4.75 17.83
C HIS A 242 0.19 5.99 17.59
N LEU A 243 -1.08 5.80 17.23
CA LEU A 243 -2.01 6.90 16.99
C LEU A 243 -2.40 7.65 18.27
N GLY A 244 -2.40 6.94 19.40
CA GLY A 244 -2.92 7.45 20.66
C GLY A 244 -4.45 7.61 20.65
N PRO A 245 -5.02 8.22 21.71
CA PRO A 245 -6.45 8.47 21.77
C PRO A 245 -6.92 9.40 20.66
N ALA A 246 -8.22 9.30 20.32
CA ALA A 246 -8.85 10.33 19.52
C ALA A 246 -8.82 11.67 20.26
N ALA A 247 -8.40 12.73 19.54
CA ALA A 247 -8.43 14.10 20.03
C ALA A 247 -9.87 14.57 20.23
#